data_AF-A0A9E5RKF2-F1
#
_entry.id   AF-A0A9E5RKF2-F1
#
_cell.length_a   1.000
_cell.length_b   1.000
_cell.length_c   1.000
_cell.angle_alpha   90.00
_cell.angle_beta   90.00
_cell.angle_gamma   90.00
#
_symmetry.space_group_name_H-M   'P 1'
#
loop_
_entity.id
_entity.type
_entity.pdbx_description
1 polymer ?
#
loop_
_entity_poly.entity_id
_entity_poly.type
_entity_poly.pdbx_seq_one_letter_code
_entity_poly.pdbx_strand_id
1 'polypeptide(L)'
;MGSSVNAQCKCGYGATDLFIGGGMSNFTTFCSFPIFCKNCQQLQLTNLLAKHPDCPHCQSREIVAYDEDELQQAPGNDIVTSWNVSDRLGRILQLTDGEYLCPLCKEFNLKFEEGDMHWD
;
A
#
# COMPACT_ATOMS: atom_id res chain seq x y z
N MET A 1 -5.89 -3.83 -14.76
CA MET A 1 -5.09 -4.99 -14.32
C MET A 1 -4.27 -4.52 -13.15
N GLY A 2 -4.16 -5.32 -12.09
CA GLY A 2 -3.40 -4.93 -10.92
C GLY A 2 -1.91 -4.79 -11.23
N SER A 3 -1.18 -4.08 -10.38
CA SER A 3 0.28 -4.00 -10.43
C SER A 3 0.88 -4.72 -9.23
N SER A 4 2.19 -4.97 -9.25
CA SER A 4 2.94 -5.29 -8.04
C SER A 4 3.94 -4.18 -7.73
N VAL A 5 4.25 -4.03 -6.46
CA VAL A 5 5.33 -3.15 -6.00
C VAL A 5 6.20 -3.90 -5.00
N ASN A 6 7.44 -3.48 -4.89
CA ASN A 6 8.37 -3.92 -3.86
C ASN A 6 8.56 -2.77 -2.86
N ALA A 7 8.73 -3.09 -1.59
CA ALA A 7 9.04 -2.14 -0.53
C ALA A 7 10.41 -2.47 0.07
N GLN A 8 11.31 -1.50 0.11
CA GLN A 8 12.67 -1.68 0.64
C GLN A 8 13.04 -0.54 1.58
N CYS A 9 13.74 -0.84 2.66
CA CYS A 9 14.26 0.15 3.61
C CYS A 9 15.75 -0.06 3.87
N LYS A 10 16.47 1.03 4.12
CA LYS A 10 17.89 1.04 4.52
C LYS A 10 18.19 0.18 5.76
N CYS A 11 17.21 -0.06 6.63
CA CYS A 11 17.37 -0.92 7.81
C CYS A 11 17.36 -2.42 7.49
N GLY A 12 17.23 -2.82 6.22
CA GLY A 12 17.15 -4.22 5.78
C GLY A 12 15.74 -4.79 5.75
N TYR A 13 14.71 -3.97 6.02
CA TYR A 13 13.32 -4.39 5.79
C TYR A 13 13.05 -4.49 4.29
N GLY A 14 12.44 -5.59 3.87
CA GLY A 14 12.01 -5.83 2.50
C GLY A 14 10.68 -6.57 2.47
N ALA A 15 9.79 -6.16 1.57
CA ALA A 15 8.59 -6.88 1.21
C ALA A 15 8.47 -6.87 -0.32
N THR A 16 8.38 -8.05 -0.93
CA THR A 16 8.25 -8.19 -2.38
C THR A 16 6.82 -8.59 -2.74
N ASP A 17 6.48 -8.43 -4.02
CA ASP A 17 5.23 -8.91 -4.61
C ASP A 17 3.98 -8.34 -3.91
N LEU A 18 4.03 -7.06 -3.57
CA LEU A 18 2.89 -6.36 -3.00
C LEU A 18 1.89 -6.04 -4.10
N PHE A 19 0.89 -6.89 -4.24
CA PHE A 19 -0.15 -6.75 -5.25
C PHE A 19 -1.10 -5.58 -4.95
N ILE A 20 -1.20 -4.65 -5.90
CA ILE A 20 -1.97 -3.41 -5.83
C ILE A 20 -3.16 -3.49 -6.77
N GLY A 21 -4.32 -3.01 -6.30
CA GLY A 21 -5.55 -2.95 -7.08
C GLY A 21 -6.35 -4.24 -7.02
N GLY A 22 -7.09 -4.53 -8.09
CA GLY A 22 -7.93 -5.71 -8.20
C GLY A 22 -7.83 -6.36 -9.57
N GLY A 23 -8.21 -7.64 -9.61
CA GLY A 23 -8.25 -8.41 -10.83
C GLY A 23 -9.43 -8.01 -11.73
N MET A 24 -9.40 -8.45 -12.99
CA MET A 24 -10.43 -8.08 -13.99
C MET A 24 -11.85 -8.48 -13.56
N SER A 25 -11.97 -9.51 -12.73
CA SER A 25 -13.27 -10.03 -12.27
C SER A 25 -13.82 -9.32 -11.01
N ASN A 26 -12.99 -8.60 -10.25
CA ASN A 26 -13.37 -8.05 -8.94
C ASN A 26 -12.89 -6.61 -8.68
N PHE A 27 -12.26 -5.92 -9.63
CA PHE A 27 -11.72 -4.56 -9.48
C PHE A 27 -12.72 -3.51 -8.95
N THR A 28 -14.03 -3.78 -9.08
CA THR A 28 -15.09 -2.88 -8.59
C THR A 28 -15.43 -3.06 -7.10
N THR A 29 -15.03 -4.18 -6.50
CA THR A 29 -15.33 -4.57 -5.11
C THR A 29 -14.09 -4.94 -4.31
N PHE A 30 -12.94 -5.05 -4.98
CA PHE A 30 -11.66 -5.41 -4.41
C PHE A 30 -10.55 -4.46 -4.87
N CYS A 31 -9.83 -3.89 -3.90
CA CYS A 31 -8.61 -3.14 -4.12
C CYS A 31 -7.60 -3.49 -3.02
N SER A 32 -6.69 -4.41 -3.30
CA SER A 32 -5.53 -4.68 -2.46
C SER A 32 -4.63 -3.46 -2.43
N PHE A 33 -4.25 -3.01 -1.23
CA PHE A 33 -3.36 -1.88 -1.06
C PHE A 33 -2.53 -2.02 0.22
N PRO A 34 -1.26 -1.55 0.24
CA PRO A 34 -0.42 -1.59 1.42
C PRO A 34 -0.95 -0.64 2.49
N ILE A 35 -1.03 -1.18 3.69
CA ILE A 35 -1.42 -0.47 4.90
C ILE A 35 -0.39 -0.70 6.01
N PHE A 36 -0.18 0.30 6.85
CA PHE A 36 0.47 0.12 8.14
C PHE A 36 -0.59 -0.19 9.19
N CYS A 37 -0.50 -1.36 9.82
CA CYS A 37 -1.34 -1.69 10.97
C CYS A 37 -0.68 -1.19 12.25
N LYS A 38 -1.35 -0.28 12.98
CA LYS A 38 -0.82 0.30 14.23
C LYS A 38 -0.66 -0.75 15.33
N ASN A 39 -1.52 -1.77 15.34
CA ASN A 39 -1.48 -2.87 16.31
C ASN A 39 -0.37 -3.89 15.99
N CYS A 40 -0.32 -4.41 14.76
CA CYS A 40 0.74 -5.34 14.35
C CYS A 40 2.10 -4.65 14.18
N GLN A 41 2.10 -3.33 14.00
CA GLN A 41 3.27 -2.55 13.64
C GLN A 41 3.97 -3.03 12.35
N GLN A 42 3.18 -3.51 11.39
CA GLN A 42 3.65 -4.15 10.15
C GLN A 42 2.93 -3.58 8.93
N LEU A 43 3.62 -3.65 7.78
CA LEU A 43 2.99 -3.48 6.47
C LEU A 43 2.20 -4.75 6.14
N GLN A 44 0.96 -4.57 5.70
CA GLN A 44 0.07 -5.64 5.26
C GLN A 44 -0.66 -5.20 3.99
N LEU A 45 -1.23 -6.14 3.24
CA LEU A 45 -2.16 -5.82 2.15
C LEU A 45 -3.59 -6.03 2.65
N THR A 46 -4.49 -5.09 2.37
CA THR A 46 -5.92 -5.25 2.68
C THR A 46 -6.78 -4.72 1.55
N ASN A 47 -8.04 -5.16 1.51
CA ASN A 47 -9.04 -4.65 0.58
C ASN A 47 -9.59 -3.31 1.08
N LEU A 48 -9.12 -2.19 0.51
CA LEU A 48 -9.63 -0.87 0.87
C LEU A 48 -11.07 -0.60 0.42
N LEU A 49 -11.62 -1.39 -0.51
CA LEU A 49 -13.03 -1.30 -0.92
C LEU A 49 -13.97 -2.11 -0.02
N ALA A 50 -13.44 -2.84 0.96
CA ALA A 50 -14.28 -3.53 1.93
C ALA A 50 -15.08 -2.52 2.77
N LYS A 51 -16.28 -2.91 3.21
CA LYS A 51 -17.12 -2.07 4.10
C LYS A 51 -16.38 -1.70 5.39
N HIS A 52 -15.55 -2.61 5.89
CA HIS A 52 -14.67 -2.42 7.03
C HIS A 52 -13.29 -2.96 6.65
N PRO A 53 -12.39 -2.11 6.13
CA PRO A 53 -11.01 -2.50 5.88
C PRO A 53 -10.33 -2.76 7.22
N ASP A 54 -9.92 -4.01 7.43
CA ASP A 54 -9.27 -4.46 8.66
C ASP A 54 -7.89 -5.03 8.31
N CYS A 55 -6.99 -5.07 9.29
CA CYS A 55 -5.72 -5.77 9.16
C CYS A 55 -5.97 -7.28 8.97
N PRO A 56 -5.45 -7.94 7.92
CA PRO A 56 -5.70 -9.36 7.68
C PRO A 56 -5.11 -10.26 8.78
N HIS A 57 -4.08 -9.79 9.50
CA HIS A 57 -3.39 -10.57 10.52
C HIS A 57 -4.07 -10.50 11.90
N CYS A 58 -4.49 -9.31 12.35
CA CYS A 58 -5.06 -9.11 13.70
C CYS A 58 -6.50 -8.62 13.73
N GLN A 59 -7.13 -8.41 12.57
CA GLN A 59 -8.50 -7.88 12.43
C GLN A 59 -8.72 -6.49 13.06
N SER A 60 -7.65 -5.77 13.41
CA SER A 60 -7.74 -4.40 13.91
C SER A 60 -8.12 -3.44 12.79
N ARG A 61 -8.90 -2.42 13.16
CA ARG A 61 -9.27 -1.26 12.32
C ARG A 61 -8.28 -0.12 12.40
N GLU A 62 -7.30 -0.19 13.28
CA GLU A 62 -6.27 0.82 13.43
C GLU A 62 -5.20 0.64 12.34
N ILE A 63 -5.60 0.98 11.11
CA ILE A 63 -4.79 0.86 9.91
C ILE A 63 -4.71 2.22 9.20
N VAL A 64 -3.61 2.47 8.51
CA VAL A 64 -3.39 3.68 7.70
C VAL A 64 -2.83 3.24 6.36
N ALA A 65 -3.40 3.72 5.25
CA ALA A 65 -2.89 3.39 3.92
C ALA A 65 -1.60 4.16 3.61
N TYR A 66 -0.68 3.54 2.87
CA TYR A 66 0.62 4.16 2.56
C TYR A 66 0.54 5.35 1.59
N ASP A 67 -0.63 5.64 1.01
CA ASP A 67 -0.87 6.85 0.22
C ASP A 67 -1.35 8.04 1.08
N GLU A 68 -1.48 7.87 2.40
CA GLU A 68 -1.88 8.92 3.32
C GLU A 68 -0.67 9.68 3.88
N ASP A 69 -0.82 11.00 4.05
CA ASP A 69 0.24 11.91 4.50
C ASP A 69 0.90 11.49 5.82
N GLU A 70 0.18 10.80 6.73
CA GLU A 70 0.74 10.32 8.01
C GLU A 70 1.96 9.39 7.81
N LEU A 71 2.00 8.64 6.70
CA LEU A 71 3.05 7.67 6.41
C LEU A 71 4.08 8.19 5.41
N GLN A 72 3.96 9.44 4.96
CA GLN A 72 4.83 10.04 3.95
C GLN A 72 5.57 11.25 4.52
N GLN A 73 6.90 11.26 4.44
CA GLN A 73 7.71 12.40 4.85
C GLN A 73 8.12 13.27 3.67
N ALA A 74 8.49 12.64 2.56
CA ALA A 74 8.88 13.33 1.34
C ALA A 74 8.10 12.75 0.15
N PRO A 75 7.39 13.60 -0.62
CA PRO A 75 6.79 13.15 -1.86
C PRO A 75 7.87 12.73 -2.85
N GLY A 76 7.63 11.62 -3.55
CA GLY A 76 8.42 11.24 -4.70
C GLY A 76 8.12 12.12 -5.90
N ASN A 77 8.99 12.08 -6.90
CA ASN A 77 8.76 12.76 -8.18
C ASN A 77 8.02 11.85 -9.16
N ASP A 78 8.24 10.54 -9.05
CA ASP A 78 7.73 9.55 -9.98
C ASP A 78 6.65 8.69 -9.32
N ILE A 79 5.58 8.44 -10.07
CA ILE A 79 4.50 7.54 -9.65
C ILE A 79 4.96 6.11 -9.86
N VAL A 80 5.01 5.34 -8.78
CA VAL A 80 5.33 3.90 -8.80
C VAL A 80 4.09 3.09 -9.16
N THR A 81 2.94 3.46 -8.60
CA THR A 81 1.65 2.88 -8.98
C THR A 81 0.52 3.84 -8.67
N SER A 82 -0.54 3.78 -9.47
CA SER A 82 -1.75 4.56 -9.28
C SER A 82 -2.96 3.70 -9.57
N TRP A 83 -3.95 3.76 -8.69
CA TRP A 83 -5.21 3.05 -8.84
C TRP A 83 -6.38 4.01 -8.63
N ASN A 84 -7.12 4.27 -9.72
CA ASN A 84 -8.26 5.17 -9.66
C ASN A 84 -9.49 4.47 -9.09
N VAL A 85 -9.77 4.74 -7.82
CA VAL A 85 -10.98 4.31 -7.10
C VAL A 85 -11.81 5.50 -6.63
N SER A 86 -11.73 6.62 -7.35
CA SER A 86 -12.43 7.87 -6.98
C SER A 86 -13.95 7.65 -6.88
N ASP A 87 -14.53 6.84 -7.75
CA ASP A 87 -15.96 6.51 -7.75
C ASP A 87 -16.41 5.64 -6.55
N ARG A 88 -15.48 5.22 -5.69
CA ARG A 88 -15.75 4.33 -4.54
C ARG A 88 -15.21 4.88 -3.22
N LEU A 89 -13.99 5.40 -3.23
CA LEU A 89 -13.30 5.95 -2.05
C LEU A 89 -13.20 7.48 -2.07
N GLY A 90 -13.61 8.16 -3.15
CA GLY A 90 -13.48 9.61 -3.27
C GLY A 90 -12.05 10.11 -3.48
N ARG A 91 -11.09 9.21 -3.72
CA ARG A 91 -9.68 9.53 -3.97
C ARG A 91 -9.01 8.52 -4.93
N ILE A 92 -7.87 8.92 -5.47
CA ILE A 92 -6.95 8.05 -6.21
C ILE A 92 -5.94 7.51 -5.21
N LEU A 93 -5.72 6.20 -5.19
CA LEU A 93 -4.66 5.59 -4.38
C LEU A 93 -3.36 5.65 -5.16
N GLN A 94 -2.30 6.19 -4.55
CA GLN A 94 -1.04 6.43 -5.26
C GLN A 94 0.17 6.15 -4.37
N LEU A 95 1.16 5.44 -4.91
CA LEU A 95 2.50 5.36 -4.33
C LEU A 95 3.49 6.00 -5.30
N THR A 96 4.51 6.62 -4.73
CA THR A 96 5.59 7.31 -5.44
C THR A 96 6.94 6.73 -5.02
N ASP A 97 8.02 7.17 -5.64
CA ASP A 97 9.41 6.85 -5.28
C ASP A 97 9.93 7.62 -4.03
N GLY A 98 9.00 8.23 -3.28
CA GLY A 98 9.25 9.04 -2.09
C GLY A 98 9.69 8.24 -0.86
N GLU A 99 9.67 8.92 0.29
CA GLU A 99 10.11 8.35 1.57
C GLU A 99 8.94 8.12 2.52
N TYR A 100 8.76 6.85 2.87
CA TYR A 100 7.65 6.35 3.68
C TYR A 100 8.12 5.78 5.01
N LEU A 101 7.21 5.74 5.99
CA LEU A 101 7.47 5.15 7.29
C LEU A 101 7.78 3.65 7.16
N CYS A 102 8.97 3.23 7.60
CA CYS A 102 9.30 1.81 7.68
C CYS A 102 8.64 1.16 8.90
N PRO A 103 7.93 0.03 8.74
CA PRO A 103 7.32 -0.67 9.85
C PRO A 103 8.34 -1.28 10.82
N LEU A 104 9.57 -1.57 10.36
CA LEU A 104 10.60 -2.19 11.20
C LEU A 104 11.37 -1.16 12.05
N CYS A 105 12.02 -0.17 11.41
CA CYS A 105 12.86 0.80 12.10
C CYS A 105 12.15 2.09 12.54
N LYS A 106 10.90 2.31 12.09
CA LYS A 106 10.10 3.53 12.39
C LYS A 106 10.69 4.83 11.86
N GLU A 107 11.62 4.74 10.93
CA GLU A 107 12.16 5.88 10.20
C GLU A 107 11.53 5.97 8.81
N PHE A 108 11.51 7.18 8.25
CA PHE A 108 11.02 7.44 6.90
C PHE A 108 12.12 7.14 5.86
N ASN A 109 12.47 5.86 5.76
CA ASN A 109 13.49 5.36 4.84
C ASN A 109 12.96 4.22 3.95
N LEU A 110 11.66 3.90 4.05
CA LEU A 110 11.01 2.92 3.19
C LEU A 110 10.72 3.56 1.83
N LYS A 111 11.07 2.86 0.76
CA LYS A 111 10.77 3.24 -0.62
C LYS A 111 9.96 2.14 -1.29
N PHE A 112 9.07 2.56 -2.18
CA PHE A 112 8.37 1.66 -3.08
C PHE A 112 9.02 1.71 -4.46
N GLU A 113 9.08 0.56 -5.12
CA GLU A 113 9.58 0.40 -6.48
C GLU A 113 8.60 -0.49 -7.25
N GLU A 114 8.53 -0.32 -8.58
CA GLU A 114 7.69 -1.19 -9.40
C GLU A 114 8.19 -2.64 -9.28
N GLY A 115 7.25 -3.57 -9.11
CA GLY A 115 7.56 -4.99 -9.09
C GLY A 115 7.43 -5.60 -10.49
N ASP A 116 8.10 -6.73 -10.71
CA ASP A 116 8.14 -7.38 -12.03
C ASP A 116 6.87 -8.16 -12.40
N MET A 117 5.83 -8.14 -11.55
CA MET A 117 4.65 -8.99 -11.69
C MET A 117 3.37 -8.17 -11.94
N HIS A 118 2.74 -8.43 -13.07
CA HIS A 118 1.35 -8.04 -13.30
C HIS A 118 0.43 -9.22 -12.96
N TRP A 119 -0.71 -8.95 -12.35
CA TRP A 119 -1.67 -9.99 -11.96
C TRP A 119 -3.09 -9.64 -12.42
N ASP A 120 -3.82 -10.69 -12.81
CA ASP A 120 -5.12 -10.64 -13.47
C ASP A 120 -6.28 -11.10 -12.58
#